data_AF-A0A925K004-F1
#
_entry.id   AF-A0A925K004-F1
#
_cell.length_a   1.000
_cell.length_b   1.000
_cell.length_c   1.000
_cell.angle_alpha   90.00
_cell.angle_beta   90.00
_cell.angle_gamma   90.00
#
_symmetry.space_group_name_H-M   'P 1'
#
loop_
_entity.id
_entity.type
_entity.pdbx_description
1 polymer ?
#
loop_
_entity_poly.entity_id
_entity_poly.type
_entity_poly.pdbx_seq_one_letter_code
_entity_poly.pdbx_strand_id
1 'polypeptide(L)'
;MWRVIKNIALGLLALFTIWLVYEVFTFPRVAALRSKNPETTSMIETRLKEARESGREPRRVQQWVPLSRISPNLQRAVLAGEDSNFVAHNGFDYTSIERAWDEAQKTSEKEAKAEGEGDPSDWIPDLKNFKRGGSTVSQQLAKNLYLSSERSLTRKAREALITYFLERSLSKCRILE
;
A
#
# COMPACT_ATOMS: atom_id res chain seq x y z
N MET A 1 -14.71 -32.54 25.98
CA MET A 1 -14.29 -31.95 24.68
C MET A 1 -14.80 -30.52 24.49
N TRP A 2 -16.12 -30.27 24.56
CA TRP A 2 -16.72 -28.93 24.39
C TRP A 2 -16.15 -27.81 25.27
N ARG A 3 -15.91 -28.07 26.57
CA ARG A 3 -15.34 -27.07 27.50
C ARG A 3 -13.91 -26.65 27.11
N VAL A 4 -13.12 -27.59 26.60
CA VAL A 4 -11.74 -27.32 26.15
C VAL A 4 -11.75 -26.48 24.88
N ILE A 5 -12.59 -26.84 23.90
CA ILE A 5 -12.80 -26.06 22.67
C ILE A 5 -13.28 -24.64 23.00
N LYS A 6 -14.25 -24.50 23.91
CA LYS A 6 -14.77 -23.20 24.37
C LYS A 6 -13.68 -22.33 24.99
N ASN A 7 -12.84 -22.90 25.85
CA ASN A 7 -11.76 -22.16 26.51
C ASN A 7 -10.65 -21.76 25.52
N ILE A 8 -10.33 -22.61 24.53
CA ILE A 8 -9.41 -22.27 23.44
C ILE A 8 -9.98 -21.13 22.59
N ALA A 9 -11.26 -21.21 22.21
CA ALA A 9 -11.93 -20.15 21.44
C ALA A 9 -11.97 -18.82 22.20
N LEU A 10 -12.28 -18.84 23.51
CA LEU A 10 -12.21 -17.66 24.38
C LEU A 10 -10.79 -17.09 24.49
N GLY A 11 -9.78 -17.96 24.59
CA GLY A 11 -8.37 -17.53 24.62
C GLY A 11 -7.93 -16.86 23.31
N LEU A 12 -8.28 -17.45 22.16
CA LEU A 12 -8.02 -16.86 20.84
C LEU A 12 -8.76 -15.54 20.66
N LEU A 13 -10.02 -15.46 21.09
CA LEU A 13 -10.80 -14.22 21.07
C LEU A 13 -10.16 -13.15 21.95
N ALA A 14 -9.69 -13.49 23.14
CA ALA A 14 -9.00 -12.56 24.03
C ALA A 14 -7.70 -12.04 23.41
N LEU A 15 -6.88 -12.92 22.82
CA LEU A 15 -5.66 -12.53 22.10
C LEU A 15 -5.95 -11.63 20.91
N PHE A 16 -6.97 -11.96 20.10
CA PHE A 16 -7.42 -11.13 19.00
C PHE A 16 -7.90 -9.76 19.47
N THR A 17 -8.62 -9.71 20.59
CA THR A 17 -9.11 -8.44 21.17
C THR A 17 -7.95 -7.59 21.67
N ILE A 18 -6.95 -8.18 22.35
CA ILE A 18 -5.73 -7.47 22.77
C ILE A 18 -4.98 -6.92 21.56
N TRP A 19 -4.81 -7.73 20.51
CA TRP A 19 -4.19 -7.31 19.26
C TRP A 19 -4.95 -6.14 18.62
N LEU A 20 -6.28 -6.20 18.59
CA LEU A 20 -7.12 -5.14 18.05
C LEU A 20 -7.04 -3.84 18.87
N VAL A 21 -7.01 -3.96 20.19
CA VAL A 21 -6.80 -2.80 21.09
C VAL A 21 -5.43 -2.18 20.84
N TYR A 22 -4.38 -2.99 20.78
CA TYR A 22 -3.03 -2.52 20.45
C TYR A 22 -3.00 -1.79 19.10
N GLU A 23 -3.66 -2.34 18.08
CA GLU A 23 -3.76 -1.73 16.76
C GLU A 23 -4.45 -0.35 16.80
N VAL A 24 -5.56 -0.24 17.53
CA VAL A 24 -6.30 1.03 17.68
C VAL A 24 -5.47 2.09 18.39
N PHE A 25 -4.74 1.71 19.45
CA PHE A 25 -3.88 2.64 20.19
C PHE A 25 -2.64 3.07 19.42
N THR A 26 -2.10 2.19 18.58
CA THR A 26 -0.92 2.49 17.74
C THR A 26 -1.29 3.08 16.38
N PHE A 27 -2.58 3.15 16.04
CA PHE A 27 -3.05 3.65 14.77
C PHE A 27 -2.62 5.11 14.55
N PRO A 28 -1.97 5.43 13.40
CA PRO A 28 -1.44 6.76 13.19
C PRO A 28 -2.55 7.81 13.06
N ARG A 29 -2.30 8.98 13.66
CA ARG A 29 -3.22 10.13 13.58
C ARG A 29 -3.07 10.84 12.25
N VAL A 30 -3.58 10.25 11.17
CA VAL A 30 -3.46 10.78 9.81
C VAL A 30 -4.08 12.17 9.62
N ALA A 31 -5.10 12.53 10.41
CA ALA A 31 -5.72 13.85 10.33
C ALA A 31 -4.77 15.01 10.70
N ALA A 32 -3.74 14.74 11.51
CA ALA A 32 -2.73 15.73 11.85
C ALA A 32 -1.92 16.18 10.61
N LEU A 33 -1.82 15.32 9.59
CA LEU A 33 -1.14 15.63 8.34
C LEU A 33 -1.86 16.71 7.53
N ARG A 34 -3.09 17.09 7.87
CA ARG A 34 -3.78 18.19 7.20
C ARG A 34 -3.06 19.53 7.38
N SER A 35 -2.44 19.74 8.53
CA SER A 35 -1.82 21.02 8.90
C SER A 35 -0.35 20.92 9.26
N LYS A 36 0.14 19.72 9.60
CA LYS A 36 1.54 19.50 10.01
C LYS A 36 2.21 18.50 9.09
N ASN A 37 3.41 18.85 8.65
CA ASN A 37 4.26 17.92 7.92
C ASN A 37 4.95 16.96 8.91
N PRO A 38 5.11 15.67 8.56
CA PRO A 38 5.79 14.73 9.44
C PRO A 38 7.28 15.06 9.54
N GLU A 39 7.80 15.09 10.77
CA GLU A 39 9.22 15.37 11.00
C GLU A 39 10.13 14.24 10.53
N THR A 40 9.61 13.02 10.40
CA THR A 40 10.31 11.82 9.92
C THR A 40 9.27 10.82 9.42
N THR A 41 9.72 9.82 8.69
CA THR A 41 8.88 8.78 8.13
C THR A 41 9.51 7.41 8.37
N SER A 42 8.71 6.35 8.39
CA SER A 42 9.22 4.99 8.53
C SER A 42 10.27 4.66 7.47
N MET A 43 10.09 5.13 6.23
CA MET A 43 11.07 4.98 5.15
C MET A 43 12.40 5.69 5.49
N ILE A 44 12.35 6.94 5.96
CA ILE A 44 13.56 7.68 6.34
C ILE A 44 14.29 6.94 7.46
N GLU A 45 13.57 6.56 8.52
CA GLU A 45 14.15 5.85 9.67
C GLU A 45 14.80 4.53 9.28
N THR A 46 14.12 3.75 8.42
CA THR A 46 14.64 2.49 7.91
C THR A 46 15.95 2.71 7.16
N ARG A 47 16.01 3.70 6.26
CA ARG A 47 17.24 4.02 5.50
C ARG A 47 18.37 4.55 6.38
N LEU A 48 18.05 5.33 7.41
CA LEU A 48 19.04 5.80 8.38
C LEU A 48 19.64 4.62 9.18
N LYS A 49 18.81 3.65 9.56
CA LYS A 49 19.25 2.44 10.26
C LYS A 49 20.17 1.58 9.37
N GLU A 50 19.74 1.29 8.14
CA GLU A 50 20.54 0.53 7.16
C GLU A 50 21.89 1.20 6.87
N ALA A 51 21.93 2.53 6.76
CA ALA A 51 23.17 3.26 6.55
C ALA A 51 24.13 3.13 7.74
N ARG A 52 23.61 3.22 8.97
CA ARG A 52 24.41 3.04 10.20
C ARG A 52 24.95 1.62 10.33
N GLU A 53 24.12 0.62 10.04
CA GLU A 53 24.51 -0.80 10.05
C GLU A 53 25.58 -1.12 9.00
N SER A 54 25.57 -0.41 7.87
CA SER A 54 26.61 -0.51 6.84
C SER A 54 27.85 0.36 7.09
N GLY A 55 27.98 0.96 8.28
CA GLY A 55 29.13 1.77 8.68
C GLY A 55 29.24 3.12 7.96
N ARG A 56 28.15 3.59 7.33
CA ARG A 56 28.09 4.90 6.68
C ARG A 56 27.48 5.92 7.63
N GLU A 57 27.95 7.16 7.59
CA GLU A 57 27.26 8.26 8.26
C GLU A 57 26.13 8.79 7.38
N PRO A 58 24.85 8.59 7.74
CA PRO A 58 23.76 9.04 6.91
C PRO A 58 23.60 10.56 6.99
N ARG A 59 23.56 11.22 5.83
CA ARG A 59 23.19 12.64 5.74
C ARG A 59 21.71 12.77 5.39
N ARG A 60 20.96 13.43 6.26
CA ARG A 60 19.54 13.72 6.03
C ARG A 60 19.37 15.09 5.38
N VAL A 61 18.86 15.12 4.16
CA VAL A 61 18.46 16.35 3.46
C VAL A 61 16.99 16.25 3.14
N GLN A 62 16.17 17.08 3.78
CA GLN A 62 14.73 17.13 3.56
C GLN A 62 14.29 18.59 3.61
N GLN A 63 13.53 19.01 2.60
CA GLN A 63 12.95 20.34 2.53
C GLN A 63 11.48 20.22 2.12
N TRP A 64 10.60 20.78 2.94
CA TRP A 64 9.18 20.86 2.61
C TRP A 64 8.94 21.97 1.60
N VAL A 65 8.31 21.62 0.49
CA VAL A 65 7.97 22.55 -0.59
C VAL A 65 6.47 22.44 -0.84
N PRO A 66 5.71 23.53 -0.77
CA PRO A 66 4.29 23.49 -1.08
C PRO A 66 4.04 23.02 -2.51
N LEU A 67 2.96 22.27 -2.74
CA LEU A 67 2.63 21.70 -4.06
C LEU A 67 2.51 22.80 -5.14
N SER A 68 2.05 23.99 -4.76
CA SER A 68 1.97 25.16 -5.66
C SER A 68 3.31 25.68 -6.17
N ARG A 69 4.42 25.36 -5.47
CA ARG A 69 5.79 25.68 -5.90
C ARG A 69 6.43 24.57 -6.74
N ILE A 70 5.76 23.43 -6.90
CA ILE A 70 6.21 22.32 -7.73
C ILE A 70 5.61 22.49 -9.12
N SER A 71 6.43 22.39 -10.17
CA SER A 71 5.96 22.52 -11.56
C SER A 71 4.79 21.56 -11.85
N PRO A 72 3.67 22.03 -12.42
CA PRO A 72 2.56 21.17 -12.79
C PRO A 72 2.96 20.04 -13.77
N ASN A 73 4.00 20.26 -14.59
CA ASN A 73 4.51 19.23 -15.48
C ASN A 73 5.20 18.09 -14.71
N LEU A 74 5.91 18.41 -13.63
CA LEU A 74 6.52 17.39 -12.77
C LEU A 74 5.44 16.60 -12.04
N GLN A 75 4.41 17.27 -11.51
CA GLN A 75 3.25 16.61 -10.88
C GLN A 75 2.60 15.62 -11.85
N ARG A 76 2.32 16.05 -13.09
CA ARG A 76 1.75 15.19 -14.15
C ARG A 76 2.66 14.04 -14.53
N ALA A 77 3.98 14.26 -14.61
CA ALA A 77 4.93 13.21 -14.93
C ALA A 77 4.95 12.10 -13.86
N VAL A 78 4.94 12.49 -12.58
CA VAL A 78 4.86 11.54 -11.46
C VAL A 78 3.53 10.78 -11.49
N LEU A 79 2.40 11.47 -11.65
CA LEU A 79 1.10 10.82 -11.73
C LEU A 79 1.01 9.88 -12.94
N ALA A 80 1.48 10.29 -14.12
CA ALA A 80 1.45 9.42 -15.30
C ALA A 80 2.33 8.16 -15.14
N GLY A 81 3.44 8.26 -14.40
CA GLY A 81 4.35 7.14 -14.16
C GLY A 81 3.91 6.20 -13.04
N GLU A 82 3.36 6.74 -11.95
CA GLU A 82 3.04 6.00 -10.73
C GLU A 82 1.55 5.66 -10.59
N ASP A 83 0.67 6.61 -10.93
CA ASP A 83 -0.78 6.53 -10.66
C ASP A 83 -1.60 7.46 -11.57
N SER A 84 -1.83 7.02 -12.80
CA SER A 84 -2.45 7.85 -13.83
C SER A 84 -3.89 8.25 -13.52
N ASN A 85 -4.57 7.50 -12.65
CA ASN A 85 -5.97 7.69 -12.28
C ASN A 85 -6.15 8.27 -10.87
N PHE A 86 -5.07 8.79 -10.28
CA PHE A 86 -5.00 9.25 -8.89
C PHE A 86 -6.15 10.16 -8.44
N VAL A 87 -6.60 11.04 -9.33
CA VAL A 87 -7.65 12.04 -9.03
C VAL A 87 -9.04 11.42 -8.99
N ALA A 88 -9.28 10.33 -9.73
CA ALA A 88 -10.61 9.74 -9.87
C ALA A 88 -10.92 8.70 -8.79
N HIS A 89 -9.91 7.99 -8.27
CA HIS A 89 -10.12 6.94 -7.27
C HIS A 89 -9.94 7.45 -5.83
N ASN A 90 -10.36 6.68 -4.84
CA ASN A 90 -10.22 7.02 -3.40
C ASN A 90 -9.21 6.08 -2.71
N GLY A 91 -7.96 6.10 -3.17
CA GLY A 91 -6.87 5.25 -2.67
C GLY A 91 -6.70 3.88 -3.31
N PHE A 92 -7.73 3.34 -3.97
CA PHE A 92 -7.65 2.06 -4.68
C PHE A 92 -8.20 2.21 -6.09
N ASP A 93 -7.38 1.91 -7.09
CA ASP A 93 -7.81 1.93 -8.48
C ASP A 93 -8.40 0.57 -8.90
N TYR A 94 -9.65 0.34 -8.48
CA TYR A 94 -10.39 -0.87 -8.84
C TYR A 94 -10.54 -1.03 -10.35
N THR A 95 -10.67 0.08 -11.09
CA THR A 95 -10.85 0.03 -12.54
C THR A 95 -9.59 -0.45 -13.26
N SER A 96 -8.41 -0.03 -12.80
CA SER A 96 -7.15 -0.54 -13.33
C SER A 96 -6.89 -1.99 -12.91
N ILE A 97 -7.31 -2.39 -11.70
CA ILE A 97 -7.23 -3.79 -11.25
C ILE A 97 -8.12 -4.69 -12.12
N GLU A 98 -9.37 -4.30 -12.35
CA GLU A 98 -10.32 -5.03 -13.19
C GLU A 98 -9.83 -5.14 -14.63
N ARG A 99 -9.39 -4.03 -15.24
CA ARG A 99 -8.83 -4.05 -16.61
C ARG A 99 -7.60 -4.94 -16.72
N ALA A 100 -6.70 -4.87 -15.73
CA ALA A 100 -5.51 -5.71 -15.72
C ALA A 100 -5.85 -7.20 -15.53
N TRP A 101 -6.91 -7.51 -14.79
CA TRP A 101 -7.43 -8.88 -14.65
C TRP A 101 -8.03 -9.39 -15.95
N ASP A 102 -8.89 -8.60 -16.60
CA ASP A 102 -9.51 -8.94 -17.89
C ASP A 102 -8.47 -9.13 -19.00
N GLU A 103 -7.45 -8.28 -19.05
CA GLU A 103 -6.33 -8.39 -19.99
C GLU A 103 -5.50 -9.65 -19.73
N ALA A 104 -5.23 -9.97 -18.45
CA ALA A 104 -4.54 -11.20 -18.08
C ALA A 104 -5.34 -12.43 -18.53
N GLN A 105 -6.64 -12.48 -18.24
CA GLN A 105 -7.51 -13.58 -18.63
C GLN A 105 -7.56 -13.76 -20.16
N LYS A 106 -7.76 -12.68 -20.93
CA LYS A 106 -7.77 -12.73 -22.40
C LYS A 106 -6.43 -13.17 -22.98
N THR A 107 -5.32 -12.80 -22.34
CA THR A 107 -3.98 -13.22 -22.78
C THR A 107 -3.79 -14.71 -22.52
N SER A 108 -4.11 -15.18 -21.32
CA SER A 108 -4.08 -16.61 -20.97
C SER A 108 -4.96 -17.45 -21.89
N GLU A 109 -6.19 -17.00 -22.20
CA GLU A 109 -7.08 -17.68 -23.14
C GLU A 109 -6.52 -17.76 -24.58
N LYS A 110 -5.78 -16.74 -25.02
CA LYS A 110 -5.11 -16.73 -26.33
C LYS A 110 -3.89 -17.64 -26.35
N GLU A 111 -3.08 -17.62 -25.30
CA GLU A 111 -1.90 -18.47 -25.13
C GLU A 111 -2.31 -19.95 -25.04
N ALA A 112 -3.32 -20.30 -24.22
CA ALA A 112 -3.86 -21.66 -24.11
C ALA A 112 -4.42 -22.19 -25.45
N LYS A 113 -5.06 -21.33 -26.25
CA LYS A 113 -5.53 -21.70 -27.60
C LYS A 113 -4.38 -21.87 -28.60
N ALA A 114 -3.27 -21.14 -28.43
CA ALA A 114 -2.10 -21.21 -29.31
C ALA A 114 -1.22 -22.43 -29.02
N GLU A 115 -1.15 -22.85 -27.76
CA GLU A 115 -0.31 -23.98 -27.31
C GLU A 115 -1.03 -25.33 -27.41
N GLY A 116 -2.36 -25.36 -27.64
CA GLY A 116 -3.13 -26.60 -27.75
C GLY A 116 -3.28 -27.36 -26.43
N GLU A 117 -2.75 -26.81 -25.33
CA GLU A 117 -2.73 -27.35 -23.97
C GLU A 117 -3.52 -26.44 -23.01
N GLY A 118 -4.75 -26.07 -23.39
CA GLY A 118 -5.69 -25.55 -22.40
C GLY A 118 -6.25 -26.70 -21.57
N ASP A 119 -5.63 -27.05 -20.44
CA ASP A 119 -6.29 -27.91 -19.45
C ASP A 119 -7.59 -27.20 -19.01
N PRO A 120 -8.78 -27.72 -19.34
CA PRO A 120 -10.04 -27.07 -19.00
C PRO A 120 -10.34 -27.05 -17.50
N SER A 121 -9.54 -27.77 -16.68
CA SER A 121 -9.75 -27.92 -15.25
C SER A 121 -8.95 -26.93 -14.39
N ASP A 122 -8.01 -26.19 -14.98
CA ASP A 122 -7.23 -25.19 -14.24
C ASP A 122 -7.96 -23.85 -14.23
N TRP A 123 -8.73 -23.60 -13.16
CA TRP A 123 -9.57 -22.41 -13.00
C TRP A 123 -8.78 -21.12 -12.73
N ILE A 124 -7.46 -21.22 -12.53
CA ILE A 124 -6.58 -20.10 -12.20
C ILE A 124 -5.67 -19.82 -13.40
N PRO A 125 -5.81 -18.68 -14.10
CA PRO A 125 -4.86 -18.29 -15.16
C PRO A 125 -3.45 -18.11 -14.58
N ASP A 126 -2.41 -18.54 -15.30
CA ASP A 126 -1.02 -18.31 -14.90
C ASP A 126 -0.73 -16.80 -14.92
N LEU A 127 -0.78 -16.18 -13.74
CA LEU A 127 -0.52 -14.76 -13.53
C LEU A 127 0.99 -14.51 -13.68
N LYS A 128 1.47 -14.56 -14.93
CA LYS A 128 2.83 -14.16 -15.30
C LYS A 128 3.13 -12.81 -14.62
N ASN A 129 4.12 -12.82 -13.73
CA ASN A 129 4.51 -11.75 -12.82
C ASN A 129 3.97 -10.37 -13.22
N PHE A 130 2.98 -9.87 -12.49
CA PHE A 130 2.50 -8.48 -12.55
C PHE A 130 3.73 -7.54 -12.49
N LYS A 131 4.22 -7.11 -13.65
CA LYS A 131 5.49 -6.37 -13.77
C LYS A 131 5.32 -4.87 -13.45
N ARG A 132 4.08 -4.44 -13.22
CA ARG A 132 3.71 -3.08 -12.77
C ARG A 132 3.35 -3.12 -11.30
N GLY A 133 3.95 -2.25 -10.50
CA GLY A 133 3.58 -2.08 -9.10
C GLY A 133 2.18 -1.50 -9.01
N GLY A 134 1.15 -2.34 -8.81
CA GLY A 134 -0.25 -1.92 -8.75
C GLY A 134 -0.66 -1.14 -7.50
N SER A 135 0.28 -0.47 -6.81
CA SER A 135 -0.03 0.32 -5.62
C SER A 135 -0.16 1.80 -5.97
N THR A 136 -1.29 2.40 -5.62
CA THR A 136 -1.61 3.82 -5.85
C THR A 136 -0.69 4.74 -5.06
N VAL A 137 -0.62 6.03 -5.44
CA VAL A 137 0.19 7.03 -4.71
C VAL A 137 -0.21 7.09 -3.23
N SER A 138 -1.50 6.96 -2.91
CA SER A 138 -1.98 6.97 -1.52
C SER A 138 -1.53 5.73 -0.73
N GLN A 139 -1.49 4.55 -1.37
CA GLN A 139 -0.93 3.34 -0.77
C GLN A 139 0.58 3.47 -0.55
N GLN A 140 1.29 4.02 -1.53
CA GLN A 140 2.72 4.28 -1.41
C GLN A 140 3.02 5.28 -0.29
N LEU A 141 2.21 6.33 -0.14
CA LEU A 141 2.30 7.29 0.95
C LEU A 141 2.07 6.61 2.31
N ALA A 142 0.99 5.83 2.46
CA ALA A 142 0.70 5.09 3.69
C ALA A 142 1.88 4.19 4.11
N LYS A 143 2.44 3.47 3.14
CA LYS A 143 3.61 2.62 3.34
C LYS A 143 4.83 3.42 3.79
N ASN A 144 5.16 4.49 3.07
CA ASN A 144 6.39 5.26 3.32
C ASN A 144 6.34 6.07 4.62
N LEU A 145 5.15 6.50 5.05
CA LEU A 145 4.95 7.26 6.29
C LEU A 145 5.02 6.37 7.54
N TYR A 146 4.30 5.24 7.53
CA TYR A 146 3.96 4.53 8.76
C TYR A 146 4.40 3.07 8.81
N LEU A 147 4.79 2.46 7.68
CA LEU A 147 5.05 1.03 7.61
C LEU A 147 6.52 0.73 7.29
N SER A 148 7.02 -0.40 7.80
CA SER A 148 8.34 -0.91 7.43
C SER A 148 8.32 -1.53 6.02
N SER A 149 9.50 -1.79 5.46
CA SER A 149 9.64 -2.39 4.12
C SER A 149 9.38 -3.91 4.08
N GLU A 150 8.89 -4.52 5.17
CA GLU A 150 8.70 -5.96 5.28
C GLU A 150 7.61 -6.47 4.32
N ARG A 151 7.83 -7.63 3.69
CA ARG A 151 6.82 -8.25 2.82
C ARG A 151 5.91 -9.16 3.65
N SER A 152 4.84 -8.58 4.21
CA SER A 152 3.80 -9.31 4.93
C SER A 152 2.38 -8.92 4.48
N LEU A 153 1.47 -9.90 4.45
CA LEU A 153 0.04 -9.66 4.19
C LEU A 153 -0.60 -8.79 5.26
N THR A 154 -0.21 -8.96 6.53
CA THR A 154 -0.72 -8.12 7.64
C THR A 154 -0.30 -6.66 7.46
N ARG A 155 0.93 -6.43 6.98
CA ARG A 155 1.40 -5.09 6.61
C ARG A 155 0.59 -4.50 5.47
N LYS A 156 0.26 -5.29 4.43
CA LYS A 156 -0.57 -4.80 3.31
C LYS A 156 -2.00 -4.50 3.74
N ALA A 157 -2.58 -5.27 4.67
CA ALA A 157 -3.88 -4.97 5.25
C ALA A 157 -3.85 -3.65 6.06
N ARG A 158 -2.80 -3.43 6.86
CA ARG A 158 -2.59 -2.16 7.58
C ARG A 158 -2.40 -0.99 6.61
N GLU A 159 -1.65 -1.19 5.52
CA GLU A 159 -1.48 -0.20 4.45
C GLU A 159 -2.83 0.19 3.85
N ALA A 160 -3.68 -0.80 3.55
CA ALA A 160 -5.00 -0.56 3.01
C ALA A 160 -5.89 0.24 3.98
N LEU A 161 -5.87 -0.10 5.27
CA LEU A 161 -6.60 0.62 6.31
C LEU A 161 -6.12 2.08 6.44
N ILE A 162 -4.81 2.30 6.54
CA ILE A 162 -4.23 3.65 6.61
C ILE A 162 -4.56 4.46 5.35
N THR A 163 -4.49 3.85 4.18
CA THR A 163 -4.84 4.47 2.89
C THR A 163 -6.27 4.98 2.90
N TYR A 164 -7.22 4.16 3.37
CA TYR A 164 -8.61 4.56 3.52
C TYR A 164 -8.75 5.80 4.42
N PHE A 165 -8.07 5.83 5.56
CA PHE A 165 -8.13 6.98 6.48
C PHE A 165 -7.43 8.23 5.93
N LEU A 166 -6.34 8.08 5.16
CA LEU A 166 -5.68 9.19 4.48
C LEU A 166 -6.62 9.84 3.47
N GLU A 167 -7.22 9.05 2.58
CA GLU A 167 -8.15 9.52 1.54
C GLU A 167 -9.42 10.14 2.12
N ARG A 168 -9.89 9.65 3.28
CA ARG A 168 -11.02 10.24 3.99
C ARG A 168 -10.68 11.58 4.66
N SER A 169 -9.43 11.73 5.13
CA SER A 169 -9.04 12.85 5.99
C SER A 169 -8.35 13.99 5.25
N LEU A 170 -7.70 13.70 4.12
CA LEU A 170 -6.86 14.62 3.36
C LEU A 170 -7.43 14.83 1.96
N SER A 171 -7.16 15.99 1.36
CA SER A 171 -7.48 16.24 -0.05
C SER A 171 -6.43 15.61 -0.96
N LYS A 172 -6.77 15.34 -2.22
CA LYS A 172 -5.83 14.83 -3.23
C LYS A 172 -4.59 15.70 -3.39
N CYS A 173 -4.76 17.02 -3.35
CA CYS A 173 -3.63 17.95 -3.39
C CYS A 173 -2.71 17.76 -2.17
N ARG A 174 -3.28 17.53 -0.98
CA ARG A 174 -2.48 17.33 0.23
C ARG A 174 -1.81 15.95 0.31
N ILE A 175 -2.39 14.94 -0.34
CA ILE A 175 -1.78 13.60 -0.46
C ILE A 175 -0.60 13.63 -1.44
N LEU A 176 -0.69 14.46 -2.49
CA LEU A 176 0.37 14.62 -3.50
C LEU A 176 1.53 15.52 -3.05
N GLU A 177 1.28 16.41 -2.07
CA GLU A 177 2.27 17.31 -1.46
C GLU A 177 3.20 16.61 -0.46
#